data_AF-A0A7J4ETA1-F1
#
_entry.id   AF-A0A7J4ETA1-F1
#
_cell.length_a   1.000
_cell.length_b   1.000
_cell.length_c   1.000
_cell.angle_alpha   90.00
_cell.angle_beta   90.00
_cell.angle_gamma   90.00
#
_symmetry.space_group_name_H-M   'P 1'
#
loop_
_entity.id
_entity.type
_entity.pdbx_description
1 polymer ?
#
loop_
_entity_poly.entity_id
_entity_poly.type
_entity_poly.pdbx_seq_one_letter_code
_entity_poly.pdbx_strand_id
1 'polypeptide(L)'
;MHVKEIQQNDQIKIEPSYFTLLYLDNAANRFKVSDDLRPLDDIHRLQKLWGKIEKRLASKTWSLSQIYAFWEDVRKRQVYDVNNFERFVKSDLINILNIGSQKDRQLFEEFLQATKDELLDLCLYWNLQIRKTKSI
;
A
#
# COMPACT_ATOMS: atom_id res chain seq x y z
N MET A 1 11.09 -21.47 19.32
CA MET A 1 9.62 -21.54 19.17
C MET A 1 9.30 -22.93 18.65
N HIS A 2 8.70 -23.80 19.47
CA HIS A 2 8.33 -25.16 19.06
C HIS A 2 6.95 -25.13 18.42
N VAL A 3 6.87 -25.34 17.11
CA VAL A 3 5.59 -25.53 16.43
C VAL A 3 5.19 -26.99 16.68
N LYS A 4 4.09 -27.21 17.43
CA LYS A 4 3.45 -28.52 17.48
C LYS A 4 2.77 -28.74 16.12
N GLU A 5 2.99 -29.90 15.51
CA GLU A 5 2.27 -30.27 14.28
C GLU A 5 0.77 -30.20 14.53
N ILE A 6 0.05 -29.49 13.66
CA ILE A 6 -1.40 -29.30 13.73
C ILE A 6 -2.07 -30.60 13.28
N GLN A 7 -2.97 -31.13 14.11
CA GLN A 7 -3.72 -32.36 13.82
C GLN A 7 -5.14 -32.07 13.33
N GLN A 8 -5.74 -33.07 12.68
CA GLN A 8 -7.13 -33.02 12.27
C GLN A 8 -8.02 -32.90 13.51
N ASN A 9 -8.92 -31.88 13.52
CA ASN A 9 -9.80 -31.48 14.63
C ASN A 9 -9.18 -30.57 15.71
N ASP A 10 -7.96 -30.07 15.52
CA ASP A 10 -7.41 -29.04 16.42
C ASP A 10 -8.19 -27.72 16.33
N GLN A 11 -8.45 -27.11 17.48
CA GLN A 11 -8.99 -25.75 17.56
C GLN A 11 -7.84 -24.75 17.65
N ILE A 12 -7.62 -24.03 16.56
CA ILE A 12 -6.60 -22.99 16.48
C ILE A 12 -7.24 -21.65 16.85
N LYS A 13 -6.75 -21.03 17.93
CA LYS A 13 -7.05 -19.63 18.23
C LYS A 13 -6.01 -18.74 17.56
N ILE A 14 -6.43 -17.94 16.58
CA ILE A 14 -5.57 -16.94 15.93
C ILE A 14 -5.80 -15.61 16.61
N GLU A 15 -4.75 -15.05 17.22
CA GLU A 15 -4.78 -13.72 17.83
C GLU A 15 -3.95 -12.77 16.96
N PRO A 16 -4.60 -11.90 16.15
CA PRO A 16 -3.89 -10.97 15.30
C PRO A 16 -3.18 -9.91 16.15
N SER A 17 -1.91 -9.64 15.81
CA SER A 17 -1.18 -8.48 16.31
C SER A 17 -1.45 -7.29 15.40
N TYR A 18 -1.55 -6.09 15.97
CA TYR A 18 -1.84 -4.86 15.24
C TYR A 18 -0.76 -3.80 15.48
N PHE A 19 -0.64 -2.87 14.54
CA PHE A 19 0.19 -1.68 14.68
C PHE A 19 -0.59 -0.41 14.31
N THR A 20 -0.09 0.72 14.79
CA THR A 20 -0.50 2.05 14.36
C THR A 20 0.75 2.90 14.13
N LEU A 21 0.70 3.80 13.17
CA LEU A 21 1.82 4.69 12.86
C LEU A 21 1.67 5.99 13.64
N LEU A 22 2.68 6.29 14.47
CA LEU A 22 2.78 7.56 15.20
C LEU A 22 3.91 8.38 14.59
N TYR A 23 3.58 9.57 14.07
CA TYR A 23 4.57 10.53 13.61
C TYR A 23 4.89 11.54 14.72
N LEU A 24 6.18 11.74 14.98
CA LEU A 24 6.68 12.72 15.94
C LEU A 24 7.51 13.76 15.17
N ASP A 25 6.92 14.91 14.88
CA ASP A 25 7.68 16.08 14.46
C ASP A 25 7.97 16.98 15.66
N ASN A 26 9.09 17.71 15.60
CA ASN A 26 9.67 18.45 16.71
C ASN A 26 8.66 19.34 17.47
N ALA A 27 8.69 19.21 18.80
CA ALA A 27 8.06 20.04 19.84
C ALA A 27 6.52 20.30 19.72
N ALA A 28 5.80 19.70 20.67
CA ALA A 28 4.47 20.07 21.18
C ALA A 28 3.20 19.56 20.47
N ASN A 29 3.21 19.11 19.21
CA ASN A 29 1.99 18.57 18.59
C ASN A 29 2.09 17.07 18.30
N ARG A 30 1.65 16.26 19.26
CA ARG A 30 1.37 14.82 19.04
C ARG A 30 0.10 14.73 18.19
N PHE A 31 0.25 14.50 16.90
CA PHE A 31 -0.89 14.14 16.08
C PHE A 31 -1.24 12.68 16.38
N LYS A 32 -2.33 12.48 17.12
CA LYS A 32 -2.96 11.18 17.29
C LYS A 32 -3.70 10.88 15.99
N VAL A 33 -3.08 10.09 15.10
CA VAL A 33 -3.82 9.39 14.06
C VAL A 33 -4.45 8.16 14.72
N SER A 34 -5.45 8.38 15.58
CA SER A 34 -6.48 7.35 15.79
C SER A 34 -7.35 7.43 14.52
N ASP A 35 -7.49 6.39 13.71
CA ASP A 35 -8.40 5.29 14.05
C ASP A 35 -8.11 3.92 13.40
N ASP A 36 -7.05 3.73 12.59
CA ASP A 36 -6.85 2.45 11.89
C ASP A 36 -5.72 1.59 12.46
N LEU A 37 -6.06 0.75 13.44
CA LEU A 37 -5.22 -0.40 13.80
C LEU A 37 -5.10 -1.32 12.58
N ARG A 38 -3.90 -1.47 12.03
CA ARG A 38 -3.62 -2.36 10.90
C ARG A 38 -2.97 -3.66 11.37
N PRO A 39 -3.30 -4.83 10.79
CA PRO A 39 -2.63 -6.09 11.11
C PRO A 39 -1.11 -5.99 10.91
N LEU A 40 -0.33 -6.56 11.83
CA LEU A 40 1.14 -6.53 11.76
C LEU A 40 1.68 -7.11 10.43
N ASP A 41 0.96 -8.06 9.85
CA ASP A 41 1.28 -8.66 8.55
C ASP A 41 1.30 -7.64 7.41
N ASP A 42 0.58 -6.53 7.53
CA ASP A 42 0.62 -5.45 6.53
C ASP A 42 1.99 -4.78 6.46
N ILE A 43 2.83 -4.83 7.51
CA ILE A 43 4.21 -4.31 7.44
C ILE A 43 4.99 -5.02 6.33
N HIS A 44 4.87 -6.34 6.24
CA HIS A 44 5.54 -7.11 5.20
C HIS A 44 5.01 -6.74 3.81
N ARG A 45 3.68 -6.54 3.70
CA ARG A 45 3.03 -6.12 2.46
C ARG A 45 3.49 -4.73 2.02
N LEU A 46 3.62 -3.78 2.95
CA LEU A 46 4.13 -2.42 2.70
C LEU A 46 5.57 -2.46 2.20
N GLN A 47 6.45 -3.23 2.85
CA GLN A 47 7.85 -3.38 2.41
C GLN A 47 7.95 -3.98 1.01
N LYS A 48 7.16 -5.04 0.74
CA LYS A 48 7.12 -5.69 -0.58
C LYS A 48 6.57 -4.75 -1.66
N LEU A 49 5.54 -3.96 -1.32
CA LEU A 49 4.93 -2.99 -2.23
C LEU A 49 5.92 -1.88 -2.60
N TRP A 50 6.57 -1.28 -1.60
CA TRP A 50 7.60 -0.27 -1.81
C TRP A 50 8.77 -0.81 -2.64
N GLY A 51 9.27 -2.00 -2.32
CA GLY A 51 10.37 -2.61 -3.09
C GLY A 51 10.05 -2.83 -4.57
N LYS A 52 8.78 -3.01 -4.95
CA LYS A 52 8.36 -3.05 -6.37
C LYS A 52 8.38 -1.68 -7.01
N ILE A 53 7.89 -0.67 -6.29
CA ILE A 53 7.92 0.73 -6.71
C ILE A 53 9.38 1.17 -6.94
N GLU A 54 10.27 0.89 -5.98
CA GLU A 54 11.71 1.19 -6.09
C GLU A 54 12.35 0.52 -7.31
N LYS A 55 12.04 -0.76 -7.56
CA LYS A 55 12.56 -1.45 -8.76
C LYS A 55 12.08 -0.80 -10.06
N ARG A 56 10.83 -0.32 -10.11
CA ARG A 56 10.30 0.37 -11.29
C ARG A 56 10.90 1.77 -11.48
N LEU A 57 11.16 2.49 -10.38
CA LEU A 57 11.88 3.75 -10.39
C LEU A 57 13.35 3.56 -10.83
N ALA A 58 14.05 2.61 -10.23
CA ALA A 58 15.45 2.30 -10.55
C ALA A 58 15.65 1.86 -12.02
N SER A 59 14.70 1.09 -12.55
CA SER A 59 14.71 0.69 -13.97
C SER A 59 14.21 1.78 -14.92
N LYS A 60 13.82 2.96 -14.40
CA LYS A 60 13.22 4.07 -15.15
C LYS A 60 11.95 3.67 -15.93
N THR A 61 11.31 2.57 -15.52
CA THR A 61 10.01 2.17 -16.08
C THR A 61 8.92 3.12 -15.59
N TRP A 62 9.04 3.60 -14.36
CA TRP A 62 8.21 4.66 -13.79
C TRP A 62 9.05 5.87 -13.42
N SER A 63 8.41 7.03 -13.47
CA SER A 63 8.89 8.28 -12.88
C SER A 63 8.15 8.55 -11.57
N LEU A 64 8.76 9.35 -10.69
CA LEU A 64 8.08 9.85 -9.50
C LEU A 64 6.82 10.63 -9.86
N SER A 65 6.84 11.41 -10.94
CA SER A 65 5.67 12.15 -11.43
C SER A 65 4.50 11.24 -11.77
N GLN A 66 4.74 10.07 -12.39
CA GLN A 66 3.68 9.08 -12.64
C GLN A 66 3.11 8.51 -11.34
N ILE A 67 3.96 8.24 -10.35
CA ILE A 67 3.50 7.76 -9.04
C ILE A 67 2.63 8.80 -8.34
N TYR A 68 3.06 10.07 -8.32
CA TYR A 68 2.29 11.16 -7.75
C TYR A 68 0.96 11.38 -8.50
N ALA A 69 0.98 11.36 -9.83
CA ALA A 69 -0.24 11.50 -10.64
C ALA A 69 -1.25 10.39 -10.36
N PHE A 70 -0.79 9.13 -10.32
CA PHE A 70 -1.63 7.99 -9.94
C PHE A 70 -2.20 8.16 -8.53
N TRP A 71 -1.34 8.52 -7.58
CA TRP A 71 -1.74 8.65 -6.18
C TRP A 71 -2.78 9.75 -5.96
N GLU A 72 -2.59 10.90 -6.60
CA GLU A 72 -3.55 11.99 -6.55
C GLU A 72 -4.90 11.63 -7.17
N ASP A 73 -4.91 10.93 -8.31
CA ASP A 73 -6.17 10.57 -8.98
C ASP A 73 -6.97 9.56 -8.16
N VAL A 74 -6.30 8.54 -7.59
CA VAL A 74 -6.91 7.58 -6.66
C VAL A 74 -7.53 8.29 -5.45
N ARG A 75 -6.78 9.19 -4.80
CA ARG A 75 -7.26 9.92 -3.61
C ARG A 75 -8.47 10.80 -3.93
N LYS A 76 -8.45 11.50 -5.07
CA LYS A 76 -9.59 12.32 -5.52
C LYS A 76 -10.82 11.44 -5.67
N ARG A 77 -10.71 10.31 -6.37
CA ARG A 77 -11.87 9.48 -6.72
C ARG A 77 -12.42 8.66 -5.57
N GLN A 78 -11.60 8.32 -4.57
CA GLN A 78 -12.07 7.66 -3.34
C GLN A 78 -13.15 8.49 -2.62
N VAL A 79 -13.09 9.82 -2.72
CA VAL A 79 -14.04 10.74 -2.09
C VAL A 79 -15.31 10.95 -2.93
N TYR A 80 -15.21 10.90 -4.26
CA TYR A 80 -16.29 11.34 -5.16
C TYR A 80 -17.07 10.24 -5.87
N ASP A 81 -16.50 9.04 -6.08
CA ASP A 81 -17.16 8.01 -6.88
C ASP A 81 -16.84 6.58 -6.40
N VAL A 82 -17.44 6.22 -5.26
CA VAL A 82 -17.29 4.90 -4.63
C VAL A 82 -17.78 3.76 -5.55
N ASN A 83 -18.85 4.00 -6.31
CA ASN A 83 -19.46 2.97 -7.17
C ASN A 83 -18.57 2.62 -8.37
N ASN A 84 -17.80 3.57 -8.90
CA ASN A 84 -16.88 3.33 -10.02
C ASN A 84 -15.41 3.28 -9.60
N PHE A 85 -15.10 3.39 -8.31
CA PHE A 85 -13.73 3.47 -7.79
C PHE A 85 -12.82 2.37 -8.36
N GLU A 86 -13.25 1.11 -8.29
CA GLU A 86 -12.45 -0.01 -8.83
C GLU A 86 -12.18 0.12 -10.33
N ARG A 87 -13.16 0.57 -11.11
CA ARG A 87 -13.00 0.77 -12.56
C ARG A 87 -11.99 1.87 -12.85
N PHE A 88 -11.97 2.92 -12.05
CA PHE A 88 -10.99 4.00 -12.18
C PHE A 88 -9.60 3.56 -11.79
N VAL A 89 -9.43 2.89 -10.65
CA VAL A 89 -8.12 2.35 -10.25
C VAL A 89 -7.56 1.44 -11.35
N LYS A 90 -8.38 0.56 -11.93
CA LYS A 90 -7.98 -0.27 -13.08
C LYS A 90 -7.52 0.56 -14.27
N SER A 91 -8.25 1.63 -14.60
CA SER A 91 -7.87 2.58 -15.67
C SER A 91 -6.52 3.24 -15.36
N ASP A 92 -6.31 3.74 -14.14
CA ASP A 92 -5.11 4.48 -13.78
C ASP A 92 -3.87 3.59 -13.71
N LEU A 93 -4.03 2.33 -13.25
CA LEU A 93 -2.97 1.33 -13.31
C LEU A 93 -2.48 1.11 -14.75
N ILE A 94 -3.39 1.06 -15.72
CA ILE A 94 -3.06 0.89 -17.14
C ILE A 94 -2.49 2.18 -17.72
N ASN A 95 -3.17 3.31 -17.52
CA ASN A 95 -2.89 4.53 -18.26
C ASN A 95 -1.74 5.35 -17.67
N ILE A 96 -1.56 5.35 -16.34
CA ILE A 96 -0.53 6.14 -15.66
C ILE A 96 0.71 5.28 -15.38
N LEU A 97 0.50 4.08 -14.82
CA LEU A 97 1.58 3.17 -14.44
C LEU A 97 1.92 2.13 -15.51
N ASN A 98 1.19 2.06 -16.62
CA ASN A 98 1.42 1.09 -17.70
C ASN A 98 1.50 -0.36 -17.20
N ILE A 99 0.68 -0.72 -16.21
CA ILE A 99 0.56 -2.08 -15.68
C ILE A 99 -0.56 -2.78 -16.44
N GLY A 100 -0.20 -3.69 -17.34
CA GLY A 100 -1.19 -4.42 -18.13
C GLY A 100 -1.92 -5.48 -17.32
N SER A 101 -3.25 -5.57 -17.43
CA SER A 101 -4.06 -6.57 -16.73
C SER A 101 -3.78 -8.02 -17.14
N GLN A 102 -3.21 -8.24 -18.34
CA GLN A 102 -2.82 -9.57 -18.83
C GLN A 102 -1.31 -9.81 -18.72
N LYS A 103 -0.48 -8.86 -19.18
CA LYS A 103 0.99 -8.98 -19.19
C LYS A 103 1.61 -8.92 -17.80
N ASP A 104 1.08 -8.05 -16.94
CA ASP A 104 1.57 -7.81 -15.58
C ASP A 104 0.49 -8.21 -14.55
N ARG A 105 -0.30 -9.26 -14.84
CA ARG A 105 -1.49 -9.64 -14.08
C ARG A 105 -1.28 -9.68 -12.56
N GLN A 106 -0.19 -10.30 -12.11
CA GLN A 106 0.12 -10.38 -10.68
C GLN A 106 0.34 -8.99 -10.06
N LEU A 107 1.14 -8.14 -10.72
CA LEU A 107 1.41 -6.79 -10.25
C LEU A 107 0.14 -5.92 -10.28
N PHE A 108 -0.68 -6.10 -11.32
CA PHE A 108 -1.96 -5.44 -11.49
C PHE A 108 -2.93 -5.76 -10.35
N GLU A 109 -3.13 -7.05 -10.07
CA GLU A 109 -4.00 -7.52 -8.98
C GLU A 109 -3.47 -7.06 -7.61
N GLU A 110 -2.16 -7.13 -7.38
CA GLU A 110 -1.54 -6.68 -6.13
C GLU A 110 -1.71 -5.16 -5.90
N PHE A 111 -1.50 -4.32 -6.93
CA PHE A 111 -1.69 -2.87 -6.81
C PHE A 111 -3.16 -2.47 -6.70
N LEU A 112 -4.04 -3.18 -7.41
CA LEU A 112 -5.48 -2.97 -7.29
C LEU A 112 -5.94 -3.28 -5.87
N GLN A 113 -5.53 -4.43 -5.32
CA GLN A 113 -5.89 -4.81 -3.97
C GLN A 113 -5.30 -3.87 -2.92
N ALA A 114 -4.02 -3.49 -3.07
CA ALA A 114 -3.35 -2.54 -2.18
C ALA A 114 -4.00 -1.14 -2.22
N THR A 115 -4.59 -0.76 -3.35
CA THR A 115 -5.39 0.48 -3.43
C THR A 115 -6.70 0.34 -2.66
N LYS A 116 -7.40 -0.80 -2.84
CA LYS A 116 -8.72 -1.05 -2.22
C LYS A 116 -8.66 -1.17 -0.70
N ASP A 117 -7.57 -1.70 -0.15
CA ASP A 117 -7.34 -1.80 1.29
C ASP A 117 -6.45 -0.67 1.83
N GLU A 118 -6.27 0.39 1.04
CA GLU A 118 -5.54 1.63 1.36
C GLU A 118 -4.06 1.43 1.72
N LEU A 119 -3.49 0.23 1.59
CA LEU A 119 -2.08 -0.01 1.87
C LEU A 119 -1.17 0.71 0.89
N LEU A 120 -1.61 0.90 -0.35
CA LEU A 120 -0.85 1.68 -1.33
C LEU A 120 -0.79 3.15 -0.91
N ASP A 121 -1.88 3.70 -0.37
CA ASP A 121 -1.90 5.06 0.17
C ASP A 121 -0.89 5.21 1.30
N LEU A 122 -0.94 4.29 2.26
CA LEU A 122 -0.03 4.26 3.41
C LEU A 122 1.43 4.08 2.98
N CYS A 123 1.68 3.20 2.02
CA CYS A 123 3.01 2.95 1.46
C CYS A 123 3.59 4.21 0.83
N LEU A 124 2.81 4.90 0.00
CA LEU A 124 3.24 6.12 -0.69
C LEU A 124 3.42 7.27 0.29
N TYR A 125 2.48 7.46 1.23
CA TYR A 125 2.60 8.47 2.27
C TYR A 125 3.86 8.30 3.10
N TRP A 126 4.11 7.08 3.61
CA TRP A 126 5.26 6.83 4.46
C TRP A 126 6.59 7.06 3.74
N ASN A 127 6.73 6.57 2.51
CA ASN A 127 8.02 6.64 1.81
C ASN A 127 8.27 8.01 1.16
N LEU A 128 7.23 8.65 0.61
CA LEU A 128 7.38 9.91 -0.12
C LEU A 128 7.28 11.15 0.78
N GLN A 129 6.37 11.15 1.76
CA GLN A 129 6.12 12.35 2.60
C GLN A 129 6.91 12.32 3.91
N ILE A 130 6.94 11.16 4.57
CA ILE A 130 7.57 11.03 5.90
C ILE A 130 9.07 10.75 5.79
N ARG A 131 9.45 9.65 5.12
CA ARG A 131 10.87 9.29 4.95
C ARG A 131 11.59 10.24 3.99
N LYS A 132 10.84 10.89 3.09
CA LYS A 132 11.37 11.73 2.01
C LYS A 132 12.51 11.00 1.29
N THR A 133 12.32 9.72 0.99
CA THR A 133 13.36 8.87 0.41
C THR A 133 13.92 9.60 -0.81
N LYS A 134 15.19 10.04 -0.72
CA LYS A 134 15.83 10.84 -1.76
C LYS A 134 15.83 10.01 -3.03
N SER A 135 15.33 10.62 -4.10
CA SER A 135 15.13 10.03 -5.43
C SER A 135 16.26 9.07 -5.80
N ILE A 136 15.88 7.81 -6.07
CA ILE A 136 16.71 6.83 -6.79
C ILE A 136 17.06 7.39 -8.17
#